data_AF-A0A6M3Y1C8-F1
#
_entry.id   AF-A0A6M3Y1C8-F1
#
_cell.length_a   1.000
_cell.length_b   1.000
_cell.length_c   1.000
_cell.angle_alpha   90.00
_cell.angle_beta   90.00
_cell.angle_gamma   90.00
#
_symmetry.space_group_name_H-M   'P 1'
#
loop_
_entity.id
_entity.type
_entity.pdbx_description
1 polymer ?
#
loop_
_entity_poly.entity_id
_entity_poly.type
_entity_poly.pdbx_seq_one_letter_code
_entity_poly.pdbx_strand_id
1 'polypeptide(L)'
;MSKGLSPTQRTLRNLRQQGAICGIVERFNQYAGPFGIRQDLFGFIDIICLLPDRGIVGVQCCARSGHAAHKTKILENEIAPEWLKTGGKIEIWSWAKQKMKRGGKAERWTPKVEEITADSFEV
;
A
#
# COMPACT_ATOMS: atom_id res chain seq x y z
N MET A 1 -12.33 6.02 -22.86
CA MET A 1 -12.81 5.73 -21.49
C MET A 1 -11.81 6.31 -20.51
N SER A 2 -12.22 7.19 -19.58
CA SER A 2 -11.28 7.66 -18.55
C SER A 2 -10.88 6.46 -17.68
N LYS A 3 -9.57 6.21 -17.58
CA LYS A 3 -9.04 5.13 -16.75
C LYS A 3 -9.39 5.48 -15.30
N GLY A 4 -10.18 4.64 -14.63
CA GLY A 4 -10.55 4.87 -13.23
C GLY A 4 -9.31 4.96 -12.34
N LEU A 5 -9.41 5.68 -11.21
CA LEU A 5 -8.27 5.87 -10.29
C LEU A 5 -7.64 4.53 -9.89
N SER A 6 -6.32 4.45 -9.96
CA SER A 6 -5.54 3.29 -9.50
C SER A 6 -5.60 3.15 -7.97
N PRO A 7 -5.27 1.97 -7.40
CA PRO A 7 -5.14 1.79 -5.96
C PRO A 7 -4.24 2.86 -5.31
N THR A 8 -3.05 3.12 -5.87
CA THR A 8 -2.11 4.16 -5.41
C THR A 8 -2.76 5.54 -5.38
N GLN A 9 -3.46 5.94 -6.45
CA GLN A 9 -4.14 7.24 -6.51
C GLN A 9 -5.27 7.35 -5.48
N ARG A 10 -5.98 6.25 -5.18
CA ARG A 10 -7.02 6.22 -4.15
C ARG A 10 -6.42 6.34 -2.75
N THR A 11 -5.32 5.63 -2.49
CA THR A 11 -4.58 5.70 -1.22
C THR A 11 -4.05 7.10 -0.97
N LEU A 12 -3.36 7.73 -1.94
CA LEU A 12 -2.90 9.11 -1.83
C LEU A 12 -4.02 10.09 -1.52
N ARG A 13 -5.16 9.97 -2.21
CA ARG A 13 -6.32 10.83 -1.95
C ARG A 13 -6.82 10.67 -0.52
N ASN A 14 -6.95 9.44 -0.04
CA ASN A 14 -7.49 9.16 1.29
C ASN A 14 -6.52 9.64 2.40
N LEU A 15 -5.22 9.35 2.27
CA LEU A 15 -4.20 9.77 3.22
C LEU A 15 -4.01 11.30 3.28
N ARG A 16 -4.00 11.97 2.13
CA ARG A 16 -3.92 13.45 2.09
C ARG A 16 -5.15 14.12 2.71
N GLN A 17 -6.33 13.53 2.56
CA GLN A 17 -7.55 14.00 3.25
C GLN A 17 -7.45 13.86 4.77
N GLN A 18 -6.61 12.95 5.27
CA GLN A 18 -6.30 12.79 6.70
C GLN A 18 -5.13 13.67 7.16
N GLY A 19 -4.61 14.55 6.30
CA GLY A 19 -3.49 15.44 6.62
C GLY A 19 -2.10 14.80 6.49
N ALA A 20 -1.99 13.58 5.94
CA ALA A 20 -0.70 12.94 5.75
C ALA A 20 0.12 13.60 4.63
N ILE A 21 1.43 13.73 4.85
CA ILE A 21 2.39 14.07 3.80
C ILE A 21 2.82 12.78 3.12
N CYS A 22 2.56 12.63 1.82
CA CYS A 22 2.81 11.39 1.09
C CYS A 22 3.81 11.60 -0.06
N GLY A 23 4.82 10.73 -0.13
CA GLY A 23 5.74 10.60 -1.26
C GLY A 23 5.53 9.25 -1.98
N ILE A 24 5.33 9.29 -3.30
CA ILE A 24 5.32 8.08 -4.14
C ILE A 24 6.76 7.64 -4.32
N VAL A 25 7.05 6.38 -4.00
CA VAL A 25 8.36 5.76 -4.20
C VAL A 25 8.38 4.80 -5.39
N GLU A 26 7.24 4.22 -5.78
CA GLU A 26 7.15 3.41 -7.00
C GLU A 26 7.43 4.25 -8.26
N ARG A 27 8.47 3.87 -9.02
CA ARG A 27 8.88 4.54 -10.26
C ARG A 27 9.31 3.53 -11.32
N PHE A 28 9.08 3.88 -12.59
CA PHE A 28 9.64 3.13 -13.70
C PHE A 28 11.08 3.57 -13.94
N ASN A 29 12.01 2.63 -13.87
CA ASN A 29 13.41 2.82 -14.19
C ASN A 29 13.71 2.19 -15.56
N GLN A 30 13.87 3.03 -16.57
CA GLN A 30 14.15 2.58 -17.94
C GLN A 30 15.52 1.91 -18.11
N TYR A 31 16.44 2.13 -17.18
CA TYR A 31 17.80 1.56 -17.23
C TYR A 31 17.93 0.24 -16.46
N ALA A 32 16.86 -0.20 -15.77
CA ALA A 32 16.85 -1.44 -15.01
C ALA A 32 16.53 -2.64 -15.91
N GLY A 33 17.39 -2.96 -16.87
CA GLY A 33 17.23 -4.10 -17.79
C GLY A 33 16.68 -3.74 -19.18
N PRO A 34 16.55 -4.71 -20.10
CA PRO A 34 16.31 -4.46 -21.53
C PRO A 34 14.97 -3.79 -21.85
N PHE A 35 13.98 -3.92 -20.95
CA PHE A 35 12.65 -3.30 -21.11
C PHE A 35 12.32 -2.31 -19.99
N GLY A 36 13.30 -1.97 -19.14
CA GLY A 36 13.08 -1.25 -17.89
C GLY A 36 12.24 -2.02 -16.88
N ILE A 37 12.34 -1.64 -15.61
CA ILE A 37 11.60 -2.28 -14.52
C ILE A 37 10.93 -1.21 -13.67
N ARG A 38 9.70 -1.51 -13.24
CA ARG A 38 9.02 -0.73 -12.20
C ARG A 38 9.57 -1.17 -10.85
N GLN A 39 10.14 -0.23 -10.13
CA GLN A 39 10.76 -0.46 -8.84
C GLN A 39 9.99 0.33 -7.79
N ASP A 40 9.71 -0.32 -6.68
CA ASP A 40 9.21 0.28 -5.45
C ASP A 40 10.34 0.34 -4.42
N LEU A 41 10.08 0.86 -3.22
CA LEU A 41 11.09 0.86 -2.17
C LEU A 41 11.09 -0.50 -1.45
N PHE A 42 12.28 -1.11 -1.38
CA PHE A 42 12.55 -2.38 -0.70
C PHE A 42 11.75 -3.61 -1.18
N GLY A 43 11.07 -3.52 -2.32
CA GLY A 43 10.29 -4.63 -2.88
C GLY A 43 8.86 -4.72 -2.34
N PHE A 44 8.41 -3.75 -1.52
CA PHE A 44 7.07 -3.80 -0.92
C PHE A 44 6.44 -2.43 -0.54
N ILE A 45 7.13 -1.30 -0.71
CA ILE A 45 6.60 0.02 -0.33
C ILE A 45 6.35 0.83 -1.60
N ASP A 46 5.09 1.13 -1.91
CA ASP A 46 4.71 1.99 -3.05
C ASP A 46 4.72 3.48 -2.67
N ILE A 47 4.42 3.78 -1.40
CA ILE A 47 4.27 5.14 -0.86
C ILE A 47 4.88 5.20 0.53
N ILE A 48 5.60 6.29 0.84
CA ILE A 48 5.93 6.66 2.23
C ILE A 48 5.00 7.78 2.68
N CYS A 49 4.46 7.64 3.89
CA CYS A 49 3.57 8.62 4.51
C CYS A 49 4.11 9.08 5.85
N LEU A 50 4.09 10.38 6.08
CA LEU A 50 4.37 11.00 7.38
C LEU A 50 3.03 11.33 8.04
N LEU A 51 2.78 10.71 9.18
CA LEU A 51 1.57 10.89 9.99
C LEU A 51 2.00 11.37 11.38
N PRO A 52 1.65 12.60 11.81
CA PRO A 52 2.13 13.18 13.07
C PRO A 52 1.96 12.25 14.28
N ASP A 53 0.80 11.59 14.39
CA ASP A 53 0.48 10.73 15.54
C ASP A 53 0.96 9.27 15.38
N ARG A 54 1.46 8.89 14.19
CA ARG A 54 1.83 7.50 13.88
C ARG A 54 3.26 7.32 13.40
N GLY A 55 3.98 8.39 13.08
CA GLY A 55 5.33 8.35 12.54
C GLY A 55 5.36 8.08 11.03
N ILE A 56 6.39 7.34 10.59
CA ILE A 56 6.63 7.01 9.18
C ILE A 56 5.94 5.68 8.86
N VAL A 57 5.13 5.68 7.80
CA VAL A 57 4.40 4.49 7.34
C VAL A 57 4.76 4.18 5.89
N GLY A 58 5.29 2.99 5.65
CA GLY A 58 5.42 2.39 4.32
C GLY A 58 4.11 1.74 3.91
N VAL A 59 3.58 2.12 2.75
CA VAL A 59 2.26 1.68 2.28
C VAL A 59 2.38 0.93 0.97
N GLN A 60 1.89 -0.31 0.95
CA GLN A 60 1.63 -1.08 -0.27
C GLN A 60 0.17 -0.86 -0.70
N CYS A 61 -0.04 -0.52 -1.97
CA CYS A 61 -1.35 -0.26 -2.56
C CYS A 61 -1.72 -1.34 -3.58
N CYS A 62 -2.83 -2.04 -3.38
CA CYS A 62 -3.26 -3.08 -4.31
C CYS A 62 -4.78 -3.11 -4.52
N ALA A 63 -5.22 -3.86 -5.54
CA ALA A 63 -6.61 -4.30 -5.60
C ALA A 63 -6.86 -5.37 -4.53
N ARG A 64 -8.11 -5.57 -4.11
CA ARG A 64 -8.46 -6.59 -3.11
C ARG A 64 -7.98 -8.00 -3.48
N SER A 65 -7.99 -8.36 -4.76
CA SER A 65 -7.51 -9.66 -5.24
C SER A 65 -6.00 -9.88 -5.03
N GLY A 66 -5.21 -8.81 -4.98
CA GLY A 66 -3.75 -8.90 -4.76
C GLY A 66 -3.33 -8.92 -3.29
N HIS A 67 -4.26 -8.70 -2.36
CA HIS A 67 -3.93 -8.45 -0.96
C HIS A 67 -3.12 -9.58 -0.31
N ALA A 68 -3.55 -10.84 -0.47
CA ALA A 68 -2.84 -11.98 0.09
C ALA A 68 -1.43 -12.13 -0.49
N ALA A 69 -1.29 -11.97 -1.82
CA ALA A 69 0.00 -12.08 -2.49
C ALA A 69 0.99 -11.00 -2.03
N HIS A 70 0.54 -9.76 -1.83
CA HIS A 70 1.39 -8.69 -1.29
C HIS A 70 1.73 -8.91 0.19
N LYS A 71 0.78 -9.44 0.98
CA LYS A 71 1.06 -9.82 2.37
C LYS A 71 2.16 -10.88 2.42
N THR A 72 2.03 -11.97 1.67
CA THR A 72 3.06 -13.02 1.58
C THR A 72 4.41 -12.44 1.16
N LYS A 73 4.44 -11.59 0.12
CA LYS A 73 5.68 -10.92 -0.30
C LYS A 73 6.34 -10.10 0.82
N ILE A 74 5.56 -9.39 1.63
CA ILE A 74 6.10 -8.61 2.76
C ILE A 74 6.64 -9.55 3.85
N LEU A 75 5.90 -10.62 4.18
CA LEU A 75 6.29 -11.57 5.23
C LEU A 75 7.54 -12.38 4.85
N GLU A 76 7.76 -12.62 3.56
CA GLU A 76 8.95 -13.29 3.02
C GLU A 76 10.12 -12.33 2.76
N ASN A 77 9.95 -11.02 2.97
CA ASN A 77 10.96 -10.00 2.69
C ASN A 77 11.88 -9.78 3.90
N GLU A 78 13.19 -9.98 3.72
CA GLU A 78 14.20 -9.82 4.77
C GLU A 78 14.35 -8.37 5.30
N ILE A 79 13.96 -7.36 4.50
CA ILE A 79 14.08 -5.94 4.86
C ILE A 79 12.86 -5.48 5.67
N ALA A 80 11.70 -6.12 5.51
CA ALA A 80 10.48 -5.70 6.20
C ALA A 80 10.60 -5.76 7.74
N PRO A 81 11.17 -6.81 8.36
CA PRO A 81 11.47 -6.81 9.80
C PRO A 81 12.43 -5.69 10.22
N GLU A 82 13.47 -5.41 9.43
CA GLU A 82 14.43 -4.35 9.73
C GLU A 82 13.78 -2.97 9.69
N TRP A 83 12.89 -2.71 8.73
CA TRP A 83 12.08 -1.50 8.71
C TRP A 83 11.29 -1.32 10.01
N LEU A 84 10.61 -2.37 10.47
CA LEU A 84 9.83 -2.34 11.72
C LEU A 84 10.71 -2.06 12.94
N LYS A 85 11.92 -2.65 13.02
CA LYS A 85 12.89 -2.40 14.10
C LYS A 85 13.34 -0.94 14.20
N THR A 86 13.29 -0.19 13.10
CA THR A 86 13.60 1.26 13.10
C THR A 86 12.43 2.14 13.58
N GLY A 87 11.31 1.54 13.97
CA GLY A 87 10.09 2.25 14.38
C GLY A 87 9.18 2.66 13.21
N GLY A 88 9.55 2.28 11.97
CA GLY A 88 8.68 2.41 10.81
C GLY A 88 7.47 1.46 10.91
N LYS A 89 6.35 1.82 10.29
CA LYS A 89 5.15 0.97 10.20
C LYS A 89 4.92 0.53 8.76
N ILE A 90 4.22 -0.58 8.58
CA ILE A 90 3.90 -1.14 7.27
C ILE A 90 2.39 -1.35 7.17
N GLU A 91 1.78 -0.85 6.11
CA GLU A 91 0.35 -1.05 5.85
C GLU A 91 0.08 -1.53 4.42
N ILE A 92 -0.84 -2.49 4.30
CA ILE A 92 -1.38 -2.92 3.02
C ILE A 92 -2.76 -2.31 2.83
N TRP A 93 -2.89 -1.44 1.84
CA TRP A 93 -4.13 -0.79 1.43
C TRP A 93 -4.73 -1.46 0.21
N SER A 94 -5.76 -2.27 0.43
CA SER A 94 -6.42 -3.04 -0.63
C SER A 94 -7.81 -2.52 -0.97
N TRP A 95 -8.01 -2.10 -2.22
CA TRP A 95 -9.23 -1.42 -2.66
C TRP A 95 -10.21 -2.38 -3.34
N ALA A 96 -11.49 -2.26 -2.98
CA ALA A 96 -12.61 -2.90 -3.68
C ALA A 96 -13.83 -1.96 -3.68
N LYS A 97 -14.73 -2.16 -4.65
CA LYS A 97 -16.08 -1.61 -4.55
C LYS A 97 -16.88 -2.42 -3.54
N GLN A 98 -17.59 -1.72 -2.68
CA GLN A 98 -18.50 -2.31 -1.72
C GLN A 98 -19.86 -1.62 -1.82
N LYS A 99 -20.93 -2.42 -1.71
CA LYS A 99 -22.29 -1.90 -1.63
C LYS A 99 -22.43 -1.03 -0.39
N MET A 100 -23.05 0.14 -0.54
CA MET A 100 -23.25 1.06 0.58
C MET A 100 -24.27 0.53 1.59
N LYS A 101 -25.21 -0.30 1.15
CA LYS A 101 -26.21 -0.98 1.98
C LYS A 101 -26.42 -2.40 1.46
N ARG A 102 -26.70 -3.35 2.36
CA ARG A 102 -27.03 -4.73 1.97
C ARG A 102 -28.26 -4.71 1.04
N GLY A 103 -28.17 -5.37 -0.11
CA GLY A 103 -29.23 -5.39 -1.13
C GLY A 103 -29.32 -4.15 -2.04
N GLY A 104 -28.57 -3.08 -1.76
CA GLY A 104 -28.54 -1.88 -2.60
C GLY A 104 -27.75 -2.04 -3.91
N LYS A 105 -27.98 -1.13 -4.86
CA LYS A 105 -27.21 -1.02 -6.12
C LYS A 105 -26.05 -0.01 -6.06
N ALA A 106 -26.10 0.94 -5.12
CA ALA A 106 -25.05 1.94 -4.96
C ALA A 106 -23.79 1.34 -4.34
N GLU A 107 -22.63 1.62 -4.96
CA GLU A 107 -21.32 1.12 -4.55
C GLU A 107 -20.34 2.27 -4.32
N ARG A 108 -19.44 2.08 -3.36
CA ARG A 108 -18.30 2.98 -3.12
C ARG A 108 -17.00 2.19 -3.06
N TRP A 109 -15.91 2.84 -3.41
CA TRP A 109 -14.58 2.27 -3.19
C TRP A 109 -14.22 2.42 -1.71
N THR A 110 -13.91 1.29 -1.07
CA THR A 110 -13.52 1.23 0.34
C THR A 110 -12.16 0.52 0.44
N PRO A 111 -11.18 1.07 1.17
CA PRO A 111 -9.95 0.36 1.47
C PRO A 111 -10.20 -0.68 2.58
N LYS A 112 -9.57 -1.85 2.48
CA LYS A 112 -9.17 -2.62 3.66
C LYS A 112 -7.72 -2.26 3.94
N VAL A 113 -7.47 -1.75 5.14
CA VAL A 113 -6.14 -1.49 5.67
C VAL A 113 -5.78 -2.63 6.59
N GLU A 114 -4.61 -3.23 6.39
CA GLU A 114 -4.03 -4.24 7.27
C GLU A 114 -2.62 -3.79 7.64
N GLU A 115 -2.36 -3.68 8.93
CA GLU A 115 -1.03 -3.34 9.47
C GLU A 115 -0.22 -4.64 9.60
N ILE A 116 1.03 -4.60 9.16
CA ILE A 116 1.99 -5.68 9.36
C ILE A 116 2.86 -5.31 10.56
N THR A 117 2.86 -6.16 11.58
CA THR A 117 3.59 -5.98 12.84
C THR A 117 4.70 -7.01 12.97
N ALA A 118 5.56 -6.87 13.99
CA ALA A 118 6.61 -7.86 14.28
C ALA A 118 6.01 -9.28 14.48
N ASP A 119 4.91 -9.39 15.24
CA ASP A 119 4.17 -10.64 15.46
C ASP A 119 3.68 -11.30 14.17
N SER A 120 3.56 -10.54 13.07
CA SER A 120 3.15 -11.10 11.78
C SER A 120 4.21 -12.02 11.15
N PHE A 121 5.47 -11.96 11.62
CA PHE A 121 6.60 -12.77 11.15
C PHE A 121 6.89 -13.98 12.06
N GLU A 122 6.26 -14.10 13.23
CA GLU A 122 6.51 -15.17 14.20
C GLU A 122 5.70 -16.45 13.93
N VAL A 123 5.25 -16.65 12.67
CA VAL A 123 4.38 -17.77 12.24
C VAL A 123 5.18 -19.03 11.95
#